data_AF-G4ZE48-F1
#
_entry.id   AF-G4ZE48-F1
#
_cell.length_a   1.000
_cell.length_b   1.000
_cell.length_c   1.000
_cell.angle_alpha   90.00
_cell.angle_beta   90.00
_cell.angle_gamma   90.00
#
_symmetry.space_group_name_H-M   'P 1'
#
loop_
_entity.id
_entity.type
_entity.pdbx_description
1 polymer ?
#
loop_
_entity_poly.entity_id
_entity_poly.type
_entity_poly.pdbx_seq_one_letter_code
_entity_poly.pdbx_strand_id
1 'polypeptide(L)' 'MVGDAASGLVVPCGYTLTTGRTHQFYQTLMRFMKDCTGNRVQRGSVVYDFEVALINPATDQFPHIRGIGCFFYFKQATRR' A
#
# COMPACT_ATOMS: atom_id res chain seq x y z
N MET A 1 -5.89 -0.31 -5.07
CA MET A 1 -6.86 -0.93 -6.01
C MET A 1 -6.85 -0.14 -7.30
N VAL A 2 -7.21 -0.76 -8.42
CA VAL A 2 -7.31 -0.12 -9.74
C VAL A 2 -8.65 -0.43 -10.38
N GLY A 3 -9.15 0.46 -11.21
CA GLY A 3 -10.33 0.18 -12.04
C GLY A 3 -9.98 -0.81 -13.14
N ASP A 4 -10.74 -1.89 -13.24
CA ASP A 4 -10.70 -2.82 -14.37
C ASP A 4 -11.77 -2.43 -15.40
N ALA A 5 -11.34 -2.14 -16.63
CA ALA A 5 -12.23 -1.70 -17.68
C ALA A 5 -13.09 -2.84 -18.24
N ALA A 6 -12.62 -4.09 -18.16
CA ALA A 6 -13.35 -5.23 -18.67
C ALA A 6 -14.55 -5.60 -17.78
N SER A 7 -14.37 -5.58 -16.47
CA SER A 7 -15.44 -5.88 -15.52
C SER A 7 -16.21 -4.63 -15.03
N GLY A 8 -15.66 -3.43 -15.21
CA GLY A 8 -16.18 -2.20 -14.62
C GLY A 8 -16.06 -2.13 -13.09
N LEU A 9 -15.22 -2.99 -12.48
CA LEU A 9 -15.06 -3.09 -11.04
C LEU A 9 -13.73 -2.47 -10.57
N VAL A 10 -13.63 -2.20 -9.27
CA VAL A 10 -12.38 -1.83 -8.61
C VAL A 10 -11.76 -3.09 -8.02
N VAL A 11 -10.59 -3.46 -8.49
CA VAL A 11 -9.92 -4.73 -8.12
C VAL A 11 -8.60 -4.48 -7.37
N PRO A 12 -8.15 -5.44 -6.54
CA PRO A 12 -6.82 -5.42 -5.94
C PRO A 12 -5.73 -5.27 -7.00
N CYS A 13 -4.69 -4.46 -6.73
CA CYS A 13 -3.56 -4.29 -7.66
C CYS A 13 -2.62 -5.50 -7.69
N GLY A 14 -2.60 -6.27 -6.61
CA GLY A 14 -1.71 -7.41 -6.41
C GLY A 14 -1.77 -7.90 -4.97
N TYR A 15 -1.32 -9.13 -4.75
CA TYR A 15 -1.16 -9.74 -3.44
C TYR A 15 0.29 -10.22 -3.31
N THR A 16 0.94 -9.87 -2.21
CA THR A 16 2.33 -10.24 -1.97
C THR A 16 2.49 -10.78 -0.56
N LEU A 17 2.99 -12.01 -0.44
CA LEU A 17 3.43 -12.59 0.83
C LEU A 17 4.91 -12.28 1.01
N THR A 18 5.28 -11.61 2.10
CA THR A 18 6.64 -11.14 2.32
C THR A 18 7.11 -11.44 3.73
N THR A 19 8.39 -11.78 3.87
CA THR A 19 9.06 -11.91 5.17
C THR A 19 9.87 -10.66 5.52
N GLY A 20 10.19 -9.82 4.54
CA GLY A 20 10.88 -8.55 4.72
C GLY A 20 9.96 -7.45 5.24
N ARG A 21 10.47 -6.64 6.19
CA ARG A 21 9.80 -5.46 6.77
C ARG A 21 10.72 -4.23 6.85
N THR A 22 11.69 -4.15 5.95
CA THR A 22 12.66 -3.04 5.92
C THR A 22 12.18 -1.91 5.01
N HIS A 23 12.66 -0.69 5.25
CA HIS A 23 12.34 0.46 4.42
C HIS A 23 12.65 0.22 2.93
N GLN A 24 13.85 -0.30 2.63
CA GLN A 24 14.28 -0.60 1.26
C GLN A 24 13.39 -1.66 0.59
N PHE A 25 12.95 -2.67 1.36
CA PHE A 25 12.04 -3.68 0.87
C PHE A 25 10.70 -3.06 0.46
N TYR A 26 10.08 -2.29 1.36
CA TYR A 26 8.80 -1.62 1.07
C TYR A 26 8.92 -0.61 -0.09
N GLN A 27 10.02 0.12 -0.18
CA GLN A 27 10.29 1.02 -1.31
C GLN A 27 10.34 0.28 -2.64
N THR A 28 11.00 -0.89 -2.67
CA THR A 28 11.07 -1.73 -3.88
C THR A 28 9.70 -2.28 -4.25
N LEU A 29 8.96 -2.79 -3.26
CA LEU A 29 7.61 -3.35 -3.44
C LEU A 29 6.64 -2.31 -4.01
N MET A 30 6.65 -1.10 -3.48
CA MET A 30 5.74 -0.03 -3.93
C MET A 30 6.09 0.49 -5.32
N ARG A 31 7.39 0.59 -5.64
CA ARG A 31 7.84 0.92 -7.00
C ARG A 31 7.35 -0.13 -8.00
N PHE A 32 7.53 -1.41 -7.68
CA PHE A 32 7.03 -2.50 -8.51
C PHE A 32 5.51 -2.43 -8.71
N MET A 33 4.74 -2.20 -7.64
CA MET A 33 3.29 -2.03 -7.74
C MET A 33 2.89 -0.85 -8.63
N LYS A 34 3.60 0.28 -8.51
CA LYS A 34 3.39 1.48 -9.30
C LYS A 34 3.65 1.22 -10.79
N ASP A 35 4.72 0.48 -11.11
CA ASP A 35 5.05 0.08 -12.47
C ASP A 35 4.00 -0.89 -13.05
N CYS A 36 3.63 -1.94 -12.31
CA CYS A 36 2.63 -2.93 -12.76
C CYS A 36 1.24 -2.30 -12.97
N THR A 37 0.89 -1.30 -12.17
CA THR A 37 -0.38 -0.59 -12.33
C THR A 37 -0.33 0.52 -13.38
N GLY A 38 0.82 0.77 -14.02
CA GLY A 38 0.99 1.86 -14.97
C GLY A 38 0.67 3.21 -14.35
N ASN A 39 1.09 3.43 -13.10
CA ASN A 39 0.77 4.63 -12.32
C ASN A 39 -0.73 4.92 -12.15
N ARG A 40 -1.64 3.94 -12.28
CA ARG A 40 -3.10 4.18 -12.13
C ARG A 40 -3.55 4.41 -10.69
N VAL A 41 -2.70 4.12 -9.71
CA VAL A 41 -2.94 4.38 -8.29
C VAL A 41 -2.51 5.82 -7.95
N GLN A 42 -3.34 6.82 -8.27
CA GLN A 42 -2.99 8.25 -8.09
C GLN A 42 -3.83 9.00 -7.07
N ARG A 43 -5.00 8.47 -6.68
CA ARG A 43 -5.97 9.18 -5.84
C ARG A 43 -6.62 8.23 -4.84
N GLY A 44 -7.03 8.79 -3.71
CA GLY A 44 -7.75 8.10 -2.65
C GLY A 44 -6.96 8.05 -1.34
N SER A 45 -7.14 6.96 -0.61
CA SER A 45 -6.42 6.69 0.63
C SER A 45 -5.65 5.38 0.54
N VAL A 46 -4.55 5.31 1.28
CA VAL A 46 -3.83 4.07 1.54
C VAL A 46 -3.95 3.76 3.03
N VAL A 47 -4.27 2.51 3.35
CA VAL A 47 -4.36 2.04 4.73
C VAL A 47 -3.15 1.16 4.98
N TYR A 48 -2.37 1.47 6.02
CA TYR A 48 -1.15 0.74 6.36
C TYR A 48 -1.05 0.49 7.86
N ASP A 49 -0.15 -0.44 8.21
CA ASP A 49 0.25 -0.67 9.59
C ASP A 49 1.09 0.50 10.12
N PHE A 50 1.13 0.63 11.45
CA PHE A 50 1.91 1.66 12.14
C PHE A 50 3.41 1.32 12.17
N GLU A 51 3.98 1.03 11.00
CA GLU A 51 5.40 0.74 10.80
C GLU A 51 6.06 1.89 10.01
N VAL A 52 7.00 2.63 10.62
CA VAL A 52 7.72 3.74 9.95
C VAL A 52 8.43 3.28 8.66
N ALA A 53 8.95 2.05 8.68
CA ALA A 53 9.57 1.43 7.51
C ALA A 53 8.61 1.29 6.31
N LEU A 54 7.29 1.21 6.55
CA LEU A 54 6.25 1.14 5.53
C LEU A 54 5.68 2.54 5.19
N ILE A 55 5.49 3.39 6.19
CA ILE A 55 4.88 4.72 6.03
C ILE A 55 5.72 5.63 5.13
N ASN A 56 7.03 5.70 5.35
CA ASN A 56 7.89 6.60 4.58
C ASN A 56 7.93 6.21 3.09
N PRO A 57 8.20 4.93 2.71
CA PRO A 57 8.16 4.54 1.31
C PRO A 57 6.79 4.75 0.65
N ALA A 58 5.69 4.54 1.39
CA ALA A 58 4.34 4.76 0.87
C ALA A 58 4.13 6.23 0.52
N THR A 59 4.56 7.12 1.42
CA THR A 59 4.45 8.56 1.24
C THR A 59 5.31 9.03 0.07
N ASP A 60 6.54 8.51 -0.06
CA ASP A 60 7.45 8.87 -1.15
C ASP A 60 6.94 8.41 -2.53
N GLN A 61 6.38 7.20 -2.62
CA GLN A 61 5.90 6.65 -3.90
C GLN A 61 4.53 7.21 -4.31
N PHE A 62 3.71 7.59 -3.32
CA PHE A 62 2.33 8.06 -3.49
C PHE A 62 2.07 9.38 -2.74
N PRO A 63 2.77 10.48 -3.07
CA PRO A 63 2.72 11.73 -2.29
C PRO A 63 1.35 12.42 -2.29
N HIS A 64 0.47 12.07 -3.23
CA HIS A 64 -0.87 12.65 -3.37
C HIS A 64 -1.98 11.80 -2.70
N ILE A 65 -1.63 10.67 -2.12
CA ILE A 65 -2.58 9.75 -1.49
C ILE A 65 -2.64 10.03 0.01
N ARG A 66 -3.84 10.04 0.58
CA ARG A 66 -4.01 10.21 2.03
C ARG A 66 -3.63 8.92 2.75
N GLY A 67 -2.58 8.97 3.56
CA GLY A 67 -2.22 7.89 4.47
C GLY A 67 -3.19 7.78 5.65
N ILE A 68 -3.62 6.56 5.97
CA ILE A 68 -4.49 6.24 7.10
C ILE A 68 -3.91 5.04 7.86
N GLY A 69 -3.77 5.17 9.17
CA GLY A 69 -3.36 4.06 10.02
C GLY A 69 -4.48 3.03 10.20
N CYS A 70 -4.15 1.75 10.08
CA CYS A 70 -5.14 0.67 10.23
C CYS A 70 -5.47 0.40 11.71
N PHE A 71 -6.66 0.82 12.15
CA PHE A 71 -7.08 0.56 13.53
C PHE A 71 -7.32 -0.92 13.83
N PHE A 72 -7.65 -1.72 12.82
CA PHE A 72 -7.80 -3.16 12.97
C PHE A 72 -6.47 -3.83 13.34
N TYR A 73 -5.40 -3.57 12.59
CA TYR A 73 -4.06 -4.09 12.90
C TYR A 73 -3.49 -3.50 14.19
N PHE A 74 -3.76 -2.24 14.50
CA PHE A 74 -3.38 -1.66 15.79
C PHE A 74 -4.04 -2.39 16.97
N LYS A 75 -5.33 -2.72 16.87
CA LYS A 75 -6.02 -3.51 17.88
C LYS A 75 -5.42 -4.90 18.03
N GLN A 76 -5.06 -5.58 16.93
CA GLN A 76 -4.40 -6.87 17.00
C GLN A 76 -2.99 -6.78 17.63
N ALA A 77 -2.25 -5.72 17.36
CA ALA A 77 -0.92 -5.51 17.93
C ALA A 77 -0.96 -5.19 19.43
N THR A 78 -2.00 -4.48 19.88
CA THR A 78 -2.15 -4.02 21.27
C THR A 78 -2.92 -4.99 22.17
N ARG A 79 -3.83 -5.78 21.60
CA ARG A 79 -4.55 -6.85 22.29
C ARG A 79 -3.82 -8.17 22.02
N ARG A 80 -2.80 -8.43 22.82
CA ARG A 80 -2.25 -9.78 22.95
C ARG A 80 -3.18 -10.65 23.77
#